data_AF-A0A8S3PQE0-F1
#
_entry.id   AF-A0A8S3PQE0-F1
#
_cell.length_a   1.000
_cell.length_b   1.000
_cell.length_c   1.000
_cell.angle_alpha   90.00
_cell.angle_beta   90.00
_cell.angle_gamma   90.00
#
_symmetry.space_group_name_H-M   'P 1'
#
loop_
_entity.id
_entity.type
_entity.pdbx_description
1 polymer ?
#
loop_
_entity_poly.entity_id
_entity_poly.type
_entity_poly.pdbx_seq_one_letter_code
_entity_poly.pdbx_strand_id
1 'polypeptide(L)'
;MYLLDSNVSLWSTRGDPVKMARKISALANGSDEYGVLEGNWSGDYEGGKSPLHWVGSIAILQEYYKTKQTVCYGQCWVFSGITTTLCRTLGIPARSVTNFASAHDCDGSISIDNHFDVKGDALDELDDDSVWNFHVWNDVWMARPDLPKGYGGWQAIDATPQEASEGIYQCGPAPLAAIKTGEVYLPFDTPFVFAEVNADRVFWQMQETGDLKHIGLNKHR
;
A
#
# COMPACT_ATOMS: atom_id res chain seq x y z
N MET A 1 -7.14 20.81 5.95
CA MET A 1 -5.95 21.52 6.46
C MET A 1 -5.45 20.97 7.79
N TYR A 2 -6.31 20.75 8.81
CA TYR A 2 -5.90 20.22 10.12
C TYR A 2 -4.84 19.09 10.10
N LEU A 3 -5.04 18.02 9.31
CA LEU A 3 -4.08 16.92 9.18
C LEU A 3 -2.67 17.39 8.79
N LEU A 4 -2.57 18.38 7.90
CA LEU A 4 -1.30 18.95 7.48
C LEU A 4 -0.73 19.89 8.53
N ASP A 5 -1.57 20.64 9.24
CA ASP A 5 -1.11 21.54 10.31
C ASP A 5 -0.52 20.77 11.49
N SER A 6 -1.10 19.62 11.82
CA SER A 6 -0.59 18.75 12.89
C SER A 6 0.67 17.96 12.49
N ASN A 7 0.86 17.64 11.20
CA ASN A 7 1.85 16.64 10.78
C ASN A 7 2.82 17.11 9.68
N VAL A 8 2.69 18.34 9.18
CA VAL A 8 3.57 18.94 8.18
C VAL A 8 4.02 20.31 8.67
N SER A 9 5.14 20.30 9.39
CA SER A 9 5.74 21.47 10.04
C SER A 9 6.28 22.50 9.05
N LEU A 10 6.81 22.04 7.91
CA LEU A 10 7.34 22.91 6.85
C LEU A 10 6.24 23.27 5.85
N TRP A 11 5.68 24.48 5.96
CA TRP A 11 4.69 25.00 5.02
C TRP A 11 5.20 25.04 3.57
N SER A 12 6.51 25.21 3.36
CA SER A 12 7.13 25.27 2.04
C SER A 12 7.05 23.95 1.27
N THR A 13 6.88 22.81 1.94
CA THR A 13 6.74 21.51 1.26
C THR A 13 5.32 21.24 0.80
N ARG A 14 4.33 22.05 1.24
CA ARG A 14 2.91 21.82 0.91
C ARG A 14 2.54 22.14 -0.54
N GLY A 15 3.39 22.89 -1.24
CA GLY A 15 3.23 23.18 -2.67
C GLY A 15 3.83 22.11 -3.59
N ASP A 16 4.52 21.11 -3.04
CA ASP A 16 5.17 20.04 -3.79
C ASP A 16 4.24 18.81 -3.85
N PRO A 17 3.63 18.49 -5.01
CA PRO A 17 2.69 17.38 -5.10
C PRO A 17 3.33 16.01 -4.83
N VAL A 18 4.64 15.85 -5.06
CA VAL A 18 5.36 14.59 -4.82
C VAL A 18 5.43 14.34 -3.32
N LYS A 19 5.91 15.34 -2.57
CA LYS A 19 5.99 15.27 -1.10
C LYS A 19 4.60 15.17 -0.46
N MET A 20 3.62 15.89 -1.01
CA MET A 20 2.26 15.87 -0.51
C MET A 20 1.59 14.52 -0.74
N ALA A 21 1.75 13.90 -1.90
CA ALA A 21 1.20 12.57 -2.16
C ALA A 21 1.78 11.50 -1.22
N ARG A 22 3.11 11.48 -1.05
CA ARG A 22 3.78 10.59 -0.09
C ARG A 22 3.31 10.83 1.35
N LYS A 23 3.16 12.09 1.75
CA LYS A 23 2.68 12.39 3.11
C LYS A 23 1.20 12.04 3.29
N ILE A 24 0.37 12.14 2.25
CA ILE A 24 -1.04 11.73 2.31
C ILE A 24 -1.16 10.21 2.49
N SER A 25 -0.35 9.40 1.79
CA SER A 25 -0.39 7.94 1.98
C SER A 25 -0.05 7.54 3.41
N ALA A 26 0.95 8.20 4.02
CA ALA A 26 1.28 8.03 5.45
C ALA A 26 0.14 8.48 6.38
N LEU A 27 -0.44 9.67 6.16
CA LEU A 27 -1.44 10.24 7.08
C LEU A 27 -2.81 9.57 7.02
N ALA A 28 -3.10 8.83 5.95
CA ALA A 28 -4.35 8.12 5.82
C ALA A 28 -4.42 6.88 6.73
N ASN A 29 -3.28 6.26 7.07
CA ASN A 29 -3.21 5.14 8.02
C ASN A 29 -2.65 5.55 9.37
N GLY A 30 -3.20 4.96 10.43
CA GLY A 30 -2.86 5.23 11.82
C GLY A 30 -1.73 4.37 12.39
N SER A 31 -1.01 3.63 11.54
CA SER A 31 0.03 2.68 11.99
C SER A 31 1.23 3.36 12.64
N ASP A 32 1.52 4.61 12.23
CA ASP A 32 2.52 5.47 12.86
C ASP A 32 1.86 6.63 13.64
N GLU A 33 2.54 7.79 13.74
CA GLU A 33 2.04 8.93 14.49
C GLU A 33 0.82 9.62 13.83
N TYR A 34 -0.32 9.57 14.53
CA TYR A 34 -1.52 10.40 14.35
C TYR A 34 -2.22 10.33 12.98
N GLY A 35 -2.17 9.20 12.28
CA GLY A 35 -2.95 9.02 11.06
C GLY A 35 -4.45 8.82 11.27
N VAL A 36 -5.21 8.81 10.17
CA VAL A 36 -6.69 8.90 10.22
C VAL A 36 -7.35 7.59 10.65
N LEU A 37 -6.92 6.46 10.09
CA LEU A 37 -7.67 5.21 10.13
C LEU A 37 -6.79 4.03 10.55
N GLU A 38 -7.28 3.22 11.47
CA GLU A 38 -6.61 1.98 11.90
C GLU A 38 -7.02 0.81 11.00
N GLY A 39 -6.06 0.01 10.55
CA GLY A 39 -6.30 -1.17 9.74
C GLY A 39 -6.71 -2.38 10.58
N ASN A 40 -7.67 -3.19 10.13
CA ASN A 40 -8.00 -4.45 10.80
C ASN A 40 -8.57 -5.51 9.83
N TRP A 41 -7.89 -6.66 9.77
CA TRP A 41 -8.25 -7.82 8.94
C TRP A 41 -8.59 -9.08 9.74
N SER A 42 -8.65 -9.01 11.07
CA SER A 42 -8.86 -10.18 11.94
C SER A 42 -10.26 -10.79 11.84
N GLY A 43 -11.25 -10.03 11.37
CA GLY A 43 -12.67 -10.38 11.40
C GLY A 43 -13.37 -10.03 12.72
N ASP A 44 -12.62 -9.67 13.75
CA ASP A 44 -13.12 -9.11 15.01
C ASP A 44 -12.88 -7.59 15.04
N TYR A 45 -13.98 -6.84 15.18
CA TYR A 45 -13.98 -5.39 15.12
C TYR A 45 -14.43 -4.76 16.44
N GLU A 46 -14.26 -5.46 17.56
CA GLU A 46 -14.46 -4.90 18.89
C GLU A 46 -13.67 -3.59 19.08
N GLY A 47 -14.29 -2.60 19.74
CA GLY A 47 -13.71 -1.27 19.94
C GLY A 47 -13.83 -0.32 18.74
N GLY A 48 -14.36 -0.76 17.60
CA GLY A 48 -14.54 0.07 16.41
C GLY A 48 -15.76 -0.29 15.58
N LYS A 49 -15.72 0.09 14.30
CA LYS A 49 -16.71 -0.29 13.29
C LYS A 49 -16.06 -1.27 12.30
N SER A 50 -16.84 -2.24 11.85
CA SER A 50 -16.44 -3.11 10.75
C SER A 50 -16.06 -2.25 9.52
N PRO A 51 -14.97 -2.57 8.81
CA PRO A 51 -14.59 -1.89 7.56
C PRO A 51 -15.71 -1.84 6.51
N LEU A 52 -16.62 -2.82 6.52
CA LEU A 52 -17.79 -2.89 5.62
C LEU A 52 -18.91 -1.89 5.97
N HIS A 53 -18.86 -1.26 7.14
CA HIS A 53 -19.86 -0.29 7.58
C HIS A 53 -19.77 1.04 6.81
N TRP A 54 -18.58 1.39 6.34
CA TRP A 54 -18.32 2.72 5.78
C TRP A 54 -18.89 2.86 4.36
N VAL A 55 -19.76 3.85 4.17
CA VAL A 55 -20.32 4.22 2.87
C VAL A 55 -19.63 5.43 2.22
N GLY A 56 -18.62 6.00 2.90
CA GLY A 56 -17.85 7.13 2.40
C GLY A 56 -16.93 7.75 3.45
N SER A 57 -15.99 8.58 2.98
CA SER A 57 -14.86 9.08 3.78
C SER A 57 -15.22 10.22 4.73
N ILE A 58 -16.35 10.91 4.50
CA ILE A 58 -16.75 12.09 5.28
C ILE A 58 -16.96 11.73 6.74
N ALA A 59 -17.66 10.62 7.03
CA ALA A 59 -17.94 10.20 8.40
C ALA A 59 -16.65 9.93 9.18
N ILE A 60 -15.70 9.23 8.55
CA ILE A 60 -14.40 8.90 9.13
C ILE A 60 -13.61 10.18 9.42
N LEU A 61 -13.46 11.06 8.42
CA LEU A 61 -12.69 12.29 8.55
C LEU A 61 -13.28 13.26 9.58
N GLN A 62 -14.61 13.34 9.68
CA GLN A 62 -15.29 14.14 10.70
C GLN A 62 -15.14 13.54 12.09
N GLU A 63 -15.20 12.22 12.24
CA GLU A 63 -14.97 11.52 13.50
C GLU A 63 -13.54 11.80 13.98
N TYR A 64 -12.54 11.52 13.14
CA TYR A 64 -11.13 11.85 13.41
C TYR A 64 -10.94 13.32 13.77
N TYR A 65 -11.56 14.24 13.01
CA TYR A 65 -11.43 15.67 13.29
C TYR A 65 -12.11 16.09 14.61
N LYS A 66 -13.17 15.41 15.04
CA LYS A 66 -13.86 15.74 16.29
C LYS A 66 -13.13 15.16 17.50
N THR A 67 -12.66 13.93 17.42
CA THR A 67 -12.03 13.20 18.54
C THR A 67 -10.53 13.47 18.64
N LYS A 68 -9.89 13.83 17.52
CA LYS A 68 -8.43 13.90 17.36
C LYS A 68 -7.74 12.56 17.61
N GLN A 69 -8.47 11.47 17.41
CA GLN A 69 -8.02 10.09 17.59
C GLN A 69 -8.21 9.31 16.30
N THR A 70 -7.32 8.37 16.05
CA THR A 70 -7.42 7.38 14.96
C THR A 70 -8.78 6.69 15.01
N VAL A 71 -9.40 6.53 13.83
CA VAL A 71 -10.72 5.90 13.70
C VAL A 71 -10.54 4.41 13.44
N CYS A 72 -11.24 3.57 14.22
CA CYS A 72 -11.21 2.12 14.07
C CYS A 72 -12.50 1.63 13.38
N TYR A 73 -12.48 0.81 12.32
CA TYR A 73 -11.34 0.30 11.54
C TYR A 73 -11.58 0.45 10.04
N GLY A 74 -10.56 0.17 9.24
CA GLY A 74 -10.66 0.07 7.79
C GLY A 74 -9.82 -1.06 7.18
N GLN A 75 -10.03 -1.23 5.88
CA GLN A 75 -9.22 -2.10 4.99
C GLN A 75 -8.89 -1.30 3.73
N CYS A 76 -8.16 -1.90 2.79
CA CYS A 76 -7.57 -1.23 1.63
C CYS A 76 -8.53 -0.29 0.87
N TRP A 77 -9.78 -0.70 0.60
CA TRP A 77 -10.75 0.15 -0.10
C TRP A 77 -11.20 1.37 0.73
N VAL A 78 -11.21 1.25 2.07
CA VAL A 78 -11.53 2.36 2.97
C VAL A 78 -10.38 3.37 2.99
N PHE A 79 -9.13 2.89 3.08
CA PHE A 79 -7.93 3.73 2.93
C PHE A 79 -7.95 4.46 1.59
N SER A 80 -8.20 3.75 0.48
CA SER A 80 -8.28 4.34 -0.86
C SER A 80 -9.36 5.42 -0.97
N GLY A 81 -10.51 5.23 -0.31
CA GLY A 81 -11.58 6.23 -0.25
C GLY A 81 -11.16 7.49 0.51
N ILE A 82 -10.46 7.36 1.64
CA ILE A 82 -9.94 8.49 2.41
C ILE A 82 -8.88 9.23 1.59
N THR A 83 -7.89 8.51 1.07
CA THR A 83 -6.79 9.06 0.26
C THR A 83 -7.30 9.81 -0.98
N THR A 84 -8.30 9.26 -1.68
CA THR A 84 -8.97 9.96 -2.79
C THR A 84 -9.57 11.28 -2.34
N THR A 85 -10.25 11.28 -1.18
CA THR A 85 -10.85 12.51 -0.63
C THR A 85 -9.78 13.53 -0.29
N LEU A 86 -8.73 13.13 0.43
CA LEU A 86 -7.62 14.01 0.83
C LEU A 86 -6.93 14.64 -0.39
N CYS A 87 -6.57 13.82 -1.39
CA CYS A 87 -5.93 14.30 -2.62
C CYS A 87 -6.81 15.29 -3.39
N ARG A 88 -8.07 14.91 -3.66
CA ARG A 88 -8.99 15.76 -4.43
C ARG A 88 -9.34 17.06 -3.72
N THR A 89 -9.48 17.04 -2.39
CA THR A 89 -9.69 18.25 -1.57
C THR A 89 -8.50 19.21 -1.67
N LEU A 90 -7.28 18.70 -1.82
CA LEU A 90 -6.06 19.51 -1.99
C LEU A 90 -5.79 19.89 -3.46
N GLY A 91 -6.65 19.48 -4.39
CA GLY A 91 -6.51 19.78 -5.82
C GLY A 91 -5.57 18.85 -6.59
N ILE A 92 -5.15 17.72 -5.99
CA ILE A 92 -4.38 16.67 -6.68
C ILE A 92 -5.38 15.74 -7.37
N PRO A 93 -5.38 15.61 -8.71
CA PRO A 93 -6.26 14.66 -9.39
C PRO A 93 -5.93 13.24 -8.95
N ALA A 94 -6.93 12.51 -8.47
CA ALA A 94 -6.75 11.17 -7.90
C ALA A 94 -7.88 10.23 -8.29
N ARG A 95 -7.58 8.94 -8.42
CA ARG A 95 -8.55 7.85 -8.65
C ARG A 95 -8.18 6.61 -7.84
N SER A 96 -9.16 5.84 -7.40
CA SER A 96 -8.94 4.51 -6.85
C SER A 96 -8.66 3.52 -7.98
N VAL A 97 -7.78 2.56 -7.71
CA VAL A 97 -7.46 1.44 -8.61
C VAL A 97 -7.63 0.15 -7.82
N THR A 98 -8.22 -0.86 -8.44
CA THR A 98 -8.37 -2.20 -7.86
C THR A 98 -7.52 -3.17 -8.64
N ASN A 99 -6.64 -3.87 -7.94
CA ASN A 99 -5.86 -4.99 -8.45
C ASN A 99 -6.46 -6.30 -7.96
N PHE A 100 -6.60 -7.29 -8.84
CA PHE A 100 -7.12 -8.62 -8.48
C PHE A 100 -5.95 -9.60 -8.40
N ALA A 101 -6.01 -10.55 -7.46
CA ALA A 101 -4.87 -11.42 -7.16
C ALA A 101 -3.59 -10.60 -6.88
N SER A 102 -3.71 -9.60 -6.02
CA SER A 102 -2.62 -8.67 -5.70
C SER A 102 -1.58 -9.38 -4.85
N ALA A 103 -0.35 -9.42 -5.32
CA ALA A 103 0.77 -9.92 -4.55
C ALA A 103 1.12 -8.93 -3.42
N HIS A 104 1.56 -9.44 -2.29
CA HIS A 104 2.15 -8.71 -1.19
C HIS A 104 3.46 -9.40 -0.86
N ASP A 105 4.54 -8.86 -1.43
CA ASP A 105 5.93 -9.30 -1.26
C ASP A 105 6.51 -8.58 -0.04
N CYS A 106 6.88 -9.36 0.97
CA CYS A 106 7.33 -8.88 2.28
C CYS A 106 8.86 -8.82 2.40
N ASP A 107 9.61 -9.38 1.45
CA ASP A 107 11.08 -9.46 1.50
C ASP A 107 11.80 -8.69 0.38
N GLY A 108 11.04 -8.14 -0.57
CA GLY A 108 11.53 -7.33 -1.68
C GLY A 108 12.18 -8.16 -2.79
N SER A 109 11.90 -9.46 -2.85
CA SER A 109 12.39 -10.39 -3.87
C SER A 109 11.73 -10.19 -5.24
N ILE A 110 10.59 -9.51 -5.30
CA ILE A 110 9.71 -9.41 -6.48
C ILE A 110 9.18 -10.80 -6.89
N SER A 111 9.10 -11.71 -5.92
CA SER A 111 8.45 -13.01 -6.00
C SER A 111 7.50 -13.20 -4.82
N ILE A 112 6.62 -14.18 -4.94
CA ILE A 112 5.83 -14.70 -3.82
C ILE A 112 6.28 -16.13 -3.59
N ASP A 113 6.92 -16.37 -2.45
CA ASP A 113 7.43 -17.69 -2.09
C ASP A 113 6.38 -18.47 -1.29
N ASN A 114 6.06 -19.69 -1.74
CA ASN A 114 5.18 -20.61 -1.04
C ASN A 114 5.91 -21.89 -0.63
N HIS A 115 5.94 -22.18 0.67
CA HIS A 115 6.68 -23.28 1.26
C HIS A 115 5.75 -24.43 1.66
N PHE A 116 6.16 -25.65 1.33
CA PHE A 116 5.45 -26.88 1.66
C PHE A 116 6.36 -27.85 2.39
N ASP A 117 5.78 -28.61 3.32
CA ASP A 117 6.47 -29.66 4.04
C ASP A 117 6.72 -30.89 3.14
N VAL A 118 7.37 -31.91 3.71
CA VAL A 118 7.67 -33.18 3.00
C VAL A 118 6.42 -33.92 2.54
N LYS A 119 5.23 -33.64 3.10
CA LYS A 119 3.93 -34.24 2.77
C LYS A 119 3.13 -33.39 1.78
N GLY A 120 3.55 -32.15 1.54
CA GLY A 120 2.84 -31.19 0.68
C GLY A 120 1.83 -30.33 1.44
N ASP A 121 1.87 -30.32 2.77
CA ASP A 121 1.09 -29.40 3.59
C ASP A 121 1.80 -28.03 3.61
N ALA A 122 1.03 -26.94 3.58
CA ALA A 122 1.58 -25.58 3.59
C ALA A 122 2.29 -25.27 4.91
N LEU A 123 3.43 -24.58 4.83
CA LEU A 123 4.20 -24.12 5.98
C LEU A 123 3.95 -22.62 6.18
N ASP A 124 2.77 -22.29 6.70
CA ASP A 124 2.32 -20.90 6.91
C ASP A 124 3.30 -20.07 7.77
N GLU A 125 4.10 -20.72 8.63
CA GLU A 125 5.13 -20.05 9.44
C GLU A 125 6.35 -19.56 8.64
N LEU A 126 6.51 -20.01 7.39
CA LEU A 126 7.58 -19.59 6.47
C LEU A 126 7.08 -18.67 5.35
N ASP A 127 5.76 -18.50 5.22
CA ASP A 127 5.11 -17.75 4.15
C ASP A 127 4.56 -16.42 4.71
N ASP A 128 5.44 -15.42 4.86
CA ASP A 128 5.02 -14.05 5.16
C ASP A 128 4.39 -13.36 3.93
N ASP A 129 4.71 -13.85 2.72
CA ASP A 129 4.16 -13.39 1.45
C ASP A 129 2.70 -13.83 1.27
N SER A 130 1.89 -12.97 0.66
CA SER A 130 0.47 -13.30 0.43
C SER A 130 -0.04 -12.83 -0.93
N VAL A 131 -1.11 -13.48 -1.40
CA VAL A 131 -1.86 -13.04 -2.58
C VAL A 131 -3.29 -12.72 -2.17
N TRP A 132 -3.63 -11.45 -2.22
CA TRP A 132 -4.93 -10.93 -1.84
C TRP A 132 -5.92 -11.13 -2.97
N ASN A 133 -7.16 -11.53 -2.64
CA ASN A 133 -8.24 -11.66 -3.63
C ASN A 133 -8.38 -10.39 -4.48
N PHE A 134 -8.34 -9.24 -3.81
CA PHE A 134 -8.14 -7.95 -4.42
C PHE A 134 -7.46 -6.99 -3.44
N HIS A 135 -6.81 -5.98 -3.99
CA HIS A 135 -6.25 -4.87 -3.25
C HIS A 135 -6.63 -3.54 -3.92
N VAL A 136 -6.69 -2.46 -3.15
CA VAL A 136 -7.11 -1.14 -3.64
C VAL A 136 -6.16 -0.05 -3.17
N TRP A 137 -5.55 0.66 -4.12
CA TRP A 137 -4.70 1.83 -3.87
C TRP A 137 -5.22 3.06 -4.64
N ASN A 138 -4.40 4.10 -4.79
CA ASN A 138 -4.72 5.30 -5.56
C ASN A 138 -3.68 5.67 -6.61
N ASP A 139 -4.14 6.05 -7.80
CA ASP A 139 -3.30 6.80 -8.73
C ASP A 139 -3.53 8.30 -8.54
N VAL A 140 -2.45 9.08 -8.48
CA VAL A 140 -2.45 10.54 -8.40
C VAL A 140 -1.69 11.16 -9.57
N TRP A 141 -2.21 12.24 -10.15
CA TRP A 141 -1.62 12.86 -11.32
C TRP A 141 -0.70 14.03 -10.94
N MET A 142 0.58 13.94 -11.31
CA MET A 142 1.54 15.01 -11.09
C MET A 142 2.73 14.94 -12.07
N ALA A 143 3.48 16.04 -12.17
CA ALA A 143 4.81 15.99 -12.78
C ALA A 143 5.82 15.37 -11.79
N ARG A 144 6.89 14.78 -12.32
CA ARG A 144 8.03 14.24 -11.54
C ARG A 144 9.32 14.95 -11.92
N PRO A 145 9.51 16.23 -11.53
CA PRO A 145 10.72 16.98 -11.84
C PRO A 145 11.98 16.44 -11.13
N ASP A 146 11.77 15.59 -10.12
CA ASP A 146 12.78 14.82 -9.40
C ASP A 146 13.30 13.60 -10.18
N LEU A 147 12.65 13.22 -11.28
CA LEU A 147 13.02 12.07 -12.13
C LEU A 147 13.41 12.51 -13.56
N PRO A 148 14.05 11.61 -14.35
CA PRO A 148 14.23 11.86 -15.79
C PRO A 148 12.90 12.12 -16.52
N LYS A 149 12.98 12.75 -17.69
CA LYS A 149 11.79 13.01 -18.52
C LYS A 149 11.11 11.69 -18.91
N GLY A 150 9.80 11.61 -18.72
CA GLY A 150 8.99 10.45 -19.10
C GLY A 150 8.18 9.86 -17.94
N TYR A 151 8.53 10.17 -16.68
CA TYR A 151 7.90 9.57 -15.50
C TYR A 151 6.83 10.45 -14.81
N GLY A 152 6.42 11.55 -15.44
CA GLY A 152 5.24 12.31 -15.01
C GLY A 152 3.92 11.59 -15.34
N GLY A 153 2.79 12.18 -14.97
CA GLY A 153 1.46 11.61 -15.19
C GLY A 153 0.96 10.88 -13.94
N TRP A 154 0.32 9.73 -14.11
CA TRP A 154 -0.19 8.92 -12.99
C TRP A 154 0.94 8.28 -12.18
N GLN A 155 0.85 8.44 -10.86
CA GLN A 155 1.74 7.84 -9.88
C GLN A 155 0.90 7.01 -8.90
N ALA A 156 1.30 5.78 -8.62
CA ALA A 156 0.67 4.97 -7.59
C ALA A 156 1.11 5.46 -6.20
N ILE A 157 0.15 5.65 -5.31
CA ILE A 157 0.35 5.76 -3.86
C ILE A 157 -0.58 4.77 -3.18
N ASP A 158 -0.09 4.12 -2.13
CA ASP A 158 -0.90 3.23 -1.33
C ASP A 158 -0.82 3.65 0.14
N ALA A 159 -2.00 3.84 0.72
CA ALA A 159 -2.16 4.22 2.12
C ALA A 159 -2.37 3.01 3.02
N THR A 160 -2.59 1.82 2.45
CA THR A 160 -2.72 0.59 3.21
C THR A 160 -1.35 0.27 3.84
N PRO A 161 -1.26 0.09 5.17
CA PRO A 161 0.01 -0.15 5.84
C PRO A 161 0.43 -1.61 5.58
N GLN A 162 1.15 -1.80 4.48
CA GLN A 162 1.73 -3.07 4.03
C GLN A 162 3.19 -3.12 4.46
N GLU A 163 4.06 -2.43 3.72
CA GLU A 163 5.50 -2.34 3.99
C GLU A 163 5.93 -0.96 4.48
N ALA A 164 6.95 -0.93 5.33
CA ALA A 164 7.54 0.32 5.83
C ALA A 164 8.56 0.88 4.83
N SER A 165 8.32 2.11 4.34
CA SER A 165 9.25 2.84 3.47
C SER A 165 9.93 3.96 4.25
N GLU A 166 11.26 3.88 4.36
CA GLU A 166 12.07 4.79 5.18
C GLU A 166 11.66 4.79 6.67
N GLY A 167 11.20 3.62 7.16
CA GLY A 167 10.80 3.41 8.56
C GLY A 167 9.41 3.93 8.92
N ILE A 168 8.57 4.24 7.92
CA ILE A 168 7.19 4.75 8.08
C ILE A 168 6.28 3.96 7.13
N TYR A 169 5.05 3.64 7.53
CA TYR A 169 4.02 3.03 6.69
C TYR A 169 3.47 4.02 5.67
N GLN A 170 4.21 4.17 4.58
CA GLN A 170 3.91 5.03 3.44
C GLN A 170 4.35 4.35 2.16
N CYS A 171 3.60 4.51 1.08
CA CYS A 171 3.97 3.98 -0.23
C CYS A 171 3.77 5.01 -1.34
N GLY A 172 4.75 5.09 -2.26
CA GLY A 172 4.77 5.94 -3.43
C GLY A 172 5.17 7.40 -3.14
N PRO A 173 5.07 8.30 -4.14
CA PRO A 173 4.53 8.07 -5.48
C PRO A 173 5.47 7.26 -6.40
N ALA A 174 5.00 6.09 -6.85
CA ALA A 174 5.67 5.23 -7.83
C ALA A 174 5.16 5.56 -9.25
N PRO A 175 6.02 5.89 -10.23
CA PRO A 175 5.55 6.20 -11.59
C PRO A 175 4.94 4.97 -12.27
N LEU A 176 3.69 5.06 -12.76
CA LEU A 176 3.08 3.97 -13.54
C LEU A 176 3.89 3.64 -14.81
N ALA A 177 4.55 4.65 -15.38
CA ALA A 177 5.46 4.44 -16.51
C ALA A 177 6.63 3.53 -16.13
N ALA A 178 7.23 3.71 -14.96
CA ALA A 178 8.35 2.91 -14.46
C ALA A 178 7.90 1.48 -14.09
N ILE A 179 6.74 1.34 -13.43
CA ILE A 179 6.14 0.03 -13.13
C ILE A 179 5.94 -0.74 -14.43
N LYS A 180 5.33 -0.12 -15.44
CA LYS A 180 5.07 -0.77 -16.73
C LYS A 180 6.33 -1.22 -17.47
N THR A 181 7.43 -0.47 -17.36
CA THR A 181 8.71 -0.79 -18.02
C THR A 181 9.64 -1.64 -17.17
N GLY A 182 9.28 -1.95 -15.92
CA GLY A 182 10.12 -2.70 -14.99
C GLY A 182 11.30 -1.90 -14.44
N GLU A 183 11.23 -0.57 -14.46
CA GLU A 183 12.30 0.33 -13.96
C GLU A 183 12.17 0.54 -12.45
N VAL A 184 12.27 -0.57 -11.70
CA VAL A 184 12.02 -0.64 -10.26
C VAL A 184 13.01 0.15 -9.40
N TYR A 185 14.18 0.50 -9.93
CA TYR A 185 15.18 1.28 -9.21
C TYR A 185 14.77 2.75 -8.96
N LEU A 186 13.70 3.23 -9.60
CA LEU A 186 13.24 4.61 -9.46
C LEU A 186 12.42 4.81 -8.19
N PRO A 187 12.58 5.94 -7.48
CA PRO A 187 11.77 6.22 -6.31
C PRO A 187 10.34 6.65 -6.70
N PHE A 188 9.35 6.45 -5.84
CA PHE A 188 9.43 5.83 -4.52
C PHE A 188 8.73 4.47 -4.56
N ASP A 189 9.26 3.48 -3.84
CA ASP A 189 8.60 2.19 -3.61
C ASP A 189 8.20 1.42 -4.88
N THR A 190 8.79 1.77 -6.03
CA THR A 190 8.51 1.14 -7.31
C THR A 190 8.75 -0.38 -7.31
N PRO A 191 9.76 -0.95 -6.61
CA PRO A 191 9.91 -2.41 -6.54
C PRO A 191 8.70 -3.08 -5.89
N PHE A 192 8.21 -2.53 -4.78
CA PHE A 192 7.06 -3.05 -4.06
C PHE A 192 5.80 -2.98 -4.92
N VAL A 193 5.48 -1.80 -5.47
CA VAL A 193 4.28 -1.64 -6.32
C VAL A 193 4.39 -2.48 -7.60
N PHE A 194 5.59 -2.70 -8.11
CA PHE A 194 5.80 -3.63 -9.22
C PHE A 194 5.52 -5.07 -8.82
N ALA A 195 6.01 -5.52 -7.66
CA ALA A 195 5.72 -6.86 -7.14
C ALA A 195 4.20 -7.08 -7.01
N GLU A 196 3.44 -6.09 -6.52
CA GLU A 196 1.97 -6.19 -6.37
C GLU A 196 1.25 -6.60 -7.66
N VAL A 197 1.77 -6.24 -8.83
CA VAL A 197 1.17 -6.49 -10.16
C VAL A 197 1.94 -7.46 -11.05
N ASN A 198 3.14 -7.89 -10.66
CA ASN A 198 4.03 -8.65 -11.52
C ASN A 198 4.82 -9.77 -10.83
N ALA A 199 4.68 -9.97 -9.51
CA ALA A 199 5.40 -11.03 -8.81
C ALA A 199 5.04 -12.42 -9.35
N ASP A 200 6.07 -13.21 -9.65
CA ASP A 200 5.91 -14.63 -9.96
C ASP A 200 5.73 -15.42 -8.66
N ARG A 201 4.91 -16.47 -8.68
CA ARG A 201 4.75 -17.36 -7.51
C ARG A 201 5.69 -18.54 -7.63
N VAL A 202 6.59 -18.68 -6.66
CA VAL A 202 7.61 -19.72 -6.61
C VAL A 202 7.22 -20.71 -5.52
N PHE A 203 7.26 -22.00 -5.85
CA PHE A 203 6.84 -23.07 -4.96
C PHE A 203 8.06 -23.87 -4.50
N TRP A 204 8.24 -23.98 -3.19
CA TRP A 204 9.36 -24.66 -2.54
C TRP A 204 8.85 -25.83 -1.69
N GLN A 205 9.54 -26.96 -1.76
CA GLN A 205 9.22 -28.13 -0.93
C GLN A 205 10.41 -28.55 -0.08
N MET A 206 10.18 -28.66 1.22
CA MET A 206 11.15 -29.22 2.17
C MET A 206 11.39 -30.70 1.85
N GLN A 207 12.65 -31.07 1.71
CA GLN A 207 13.08 -32.45 1.52
C GLN A 207 13.30 -33.13 2.88
N GLU A 208 13.36 -34.46 2.91
CA GLU A 208 13.67 -35.22 4.14
C GLU A 208 15.05 -34.84 4.74
N THR A 209 15.95 -34.29 3.93
CA THR A 209 17.27 -33.78 4.36
C THR A 209 17.18 -32.45 5.12
N GLY A 210 16.03 -31.77 5.08
CA GLY A 210 15.84 -30.41 5.59
C GLY A 210 16.09 -29.31 4.55
N ASP A 211 16.56 -29.64 3.34
CA ASP A 211 16.80 -28.67 2.28
C ASP A 211 15.51 -28.25 1.56
N LEU A 212 15.41 -27.00 1.13
CA LEU A 212 14.33 -26.52 0.26
C LEU A 212 14.65 -26.82 -1.21
N LYS A 213 13.66 -27.38 -1.92
CA LYS A 213 13.74 -27.66 -3.35
C LYS A 213 12.68 -26.86 -4.10
N HIS A 214 13.08 -26.15 -5.14
CA HIS A 214 12.15 -25.54 -6.09
C HIS A 214 11.34 -26.63 -6.83
N ILE A 215 10.02 -26.58 -6.70
CA ILE A 215 9.09 -27.56 -7.30
C ILE A 215 8.16 -26.97 -8.35
N GLY A 216 8.05 -25.65 -8.45
CA GLY A 216 7.19 -25.03 -9.44
C GLY A 216 7.33 -23.51 -9.51
N LEU A 217 6.95 -22.97 -10.67
CA LEU A 217 6.90 -21.53 -10.93
C LEU A 217 5.59 -21.23 -11.66
N ASN A 218 4.77 -20.35 -11.08
CA ASN A 218 3.61 -19.79 -11.75
C ASN A 218 3.91 -18.34 -12.11
N LYS A 219 4.12 -18.11 -13.41
CA LYS A 219 4.46 -16.79 -13.92
C LYS A 219 3.24 -15.88 -13.99
N HIS A 220 3.40 -14.63 -13.55
CA HIS A 220 2.44 -13.60 -13.86
C HIS A 220 2.44 -13.38 -15.38
N ARG A 221 1.28 -13.54 -16.03
CA ARG A 221 1.13 -13.39 -17.50
C ARG A 221 0.66 -12.00 -17.88
#